data_AF-A0A241WFT7-F1
#
_entry.id   AF-A0A241WFT7-F1
#
_cell.length_a   1.000
_cell.length_b   1.000
_cell.length_c   1.000
_cell.angle_alpha   90.00
_cell.angle_beta   90.00
_cell.angle_gamma   90.00
#
_symmetry.space_group_name_H-M   'P 1'
#
loop_
_entity.id
_entity.type
_entity.pdbx_description
1 polymer ?
#
loop_
_entity_poly.entity_id
_entity_poly.type
_entity_poly.pdbx_seq_one_letter_code
_entity_poly.pdbx_strand_id
1 'polypeptide(L)' 'MQLCTLWGDMSADRASDQYPQANVCNECINNHANSEDSPIVAVNGSYDSSYGEECALCDTHISEE' A
#
# COMPACT_ATOMS: atom_id res chain seq x y z
N MET A 1 1.12 -10.52 -0.42
CA MET A 1 1.14 -9.06 -0.18
C MET A 1 2.47 -8.49 -0.64
N GLN A 2 2.48 -7.20 -0.94
CA GLN A 2 3.64 -6.47 -1.43
C GLN A 2 3.69 -5.09 -0.76
N LEU A 3 4.89 -4.60 -0.48
CA LEU A 3 5.07 -3.26 0.05
C LEU A 3 4.85 -2.24 -1.08
N CYS A 4 3.92 -1.31 -0.86
CA CYS A 4 3.57 -0.27 -1.82
C CYS A 4 3.70 1.11 -1.18
N THR A 5 4.07 2.11 -1.99
CA THR A 5 3.93 3.52 -1.64
C THR A 5 2.52 3.96 -2.01
N LEU A 6 1.79 4.49 -1.04
CA LEU A 6 0.44 5.00 -1.24
C LEU A 6 0.44 6.53 -1.32
N TRP A 7 -0.62 7.09 -1.90
CA TRP A 7 -0.92 8.51 -1.78
C TRP A 7 -1.48 8.80 -0.39
N GLY A 8 -0.70 9.53 0.40
CA GLY A 8 -1.08 10.01 1.73
C GLY A 8 -1.51 11.47 1.71
N ASP A 9 -1.19 12.20 2.77
CA ASP A 9 -1.62 13.60 2.91
C ASP A 9 -0.62 14.54 2.23
N MET A 10 -0.98 15.08 1.06
CA MET A 10 -0.13 16.03 0.32
C MET A 10 0.13 17.35 1.06
N SER A 11 -0.65 17.65 2.10
CA SER A 11 -0.46 18.86 2.92
C SER A 11 0.51 18.63 4.09
N ALA A 12 0.98 17.40 4.27
CA ALA A 12 1.90 17.07 5.35
C ALA A 12 3.30 17.60 5.08
N ASP A 13 3.98 17.99 6.17
CA ASP A 13 5.34 18.52 6.13
C ASP A 13 6.39 17.44 5.82
N ARG A 14 6.07 16.16 6.06
CA ARG A 14 6.98 15.02 5.87
C ARG A 14 6.64 14.23 4.62
N ALA A 15 7.65 13.94 3.81
CA ALA A 15 7.52 13.11 2.63
C ALA A 15 6.94 11.72 2.95
N SER A 16 7.24 11.14 4.12
CA SER A 16 6.69 9.85 4.56
C SER A 16 5.20 9.89 4.93
N ASP A 17 4.65 11.07 5.23
CA ASP A 17 3.20 11.25 5.44
C ASP A 17 2.47 11.52 4.12
N GLN A 18 3.14 12.20 3.20
CA GLN A 18 2.64 12.40 1.83
C GLN A 18 2.62 11.08 1.04
N TYR A 19 3.57 10.20 1.33
CA TYR A 19 3.79 8.94 0.64
C TYR A 19 4.05 7.79 1.63
N PRO A 20 3.04 7.39 2.42
CA PRO A 20 3.19 6.32 3.38
C PRO A 20 3.44 5.00 2.66
N GLN A 21 4.31 4.18 3.23
CA GLN A 21 4.53 2.81 2.78
C GLN A 21 3.62 1.88 3.57
N ALA A 22 2.94 0.97 2.88
CA ALA A 22 2.08 -0.02 3.51
C ALA A 22 1.99 -1.31 2.70
N ASN A 23 1.64 -2.40 3.36
CA ASN A 23 1.42 -3.66 2.68
C ASN A 23 0.07 -3.64 1.96
N VAL A 24 0.08 -4.11 0.72
CA VAL A 24 -1.11 -4.19 -0.12
C VAL A 24 -1.20 -5.60 -0.71
N CYS A 25 -2.41 -6.15 -0.76
CA CYS A 25 -2.66 -7.44 -1.38
C CYS A 25 -2.58 -7.34 -2.91
N ASN A 26 -2.24 -8.45 -3.55
CA ASN A 26 -2.10 -8.51 -5.01
C ASN A 26 -3.41 -8.18 -5.74
N GLU A 27 -4.56 -8.45 -5.11
CA GLU A 27 -5.87 -8.11 -5.66
C GLU A 27 -6.08 -6.59 -5.76
N CYS A 28 -5.84 -5.85 -4.68
CA CYS A 28 -5.90 -4.39 -4.71
C CYS A 28 -4.88 -3.78 -5.66
N ILE A 29 -3.65 -4.31 -5.68
CA ILE A 29 -2.63 -3.88 -6.65
C ILE A 29 -3.14 -4.03 -8.08
N ASN A 30 -3.72 -5.19 -8.42
CA ASN A 30 -4.22 -5.44 -9.77
C ASN A 30 -5.46 -4.59 -10.11
N ASN A 31 -6.37 -4.42 -9.15
CA ASN A 31 -7.56 -3.57 -9.32
C ASN A 31 -7.19 -2.10 -9.57
N HIS A 32 -6.17 -1.60 -8.88
CA HIS A 32 -5.75 -0.21 -8.99
C HIS A 32 -4.64 0.03 -10.02
N ALA A 33 -3.95 -1.01 -10.52
CA ALA A 33 -2.85 -0.86 -11.48
C ALA A 33 -3.22 -0.10 -12.76
N ASN A 34 -4.50 -0.11 -13.15
CA ASN A 34 -5.00 0.57 -14.34
C ASN A 34 -5.95 1.74 -14.03
N SER A 35 -6.10 2.10 -12.75
CA SER A 35 -6.91 3.25 -12.35
C SER A 35 -6.09 4.54 -12.44
N GLU A 36 -6.61 5.54 -13.14
CA GLU A 36 -6.02 6.89 -13.16
C GLU A 36 -5.98 7.52 -11.76
N ASP A 37 -6.90 7.12 -10.89
CA ASP A 37 -6.99 7.52 -9.47
C ASP A 37 -6.48 6.41 -8.54
N SER A 38 -5.46 5.67 -8.97
CA SER A 38 -4.86 4.62 -8.13
C SER A 38 -4.30 5.23 -6.84
N PRO A 39 -4.68 4.73 -5.65
CA PRO A 39 -4.04 5.14 -4.40
C PRO A 39 -2.60 4.62 -4.31
N ILE A 40 -2.17 3.72 -5.21
CA ILE A 40 -0.83 3.14 -5.25
C ILE A 40 0.05 3.95 -6.20
N VAL A 41 1.05 4.62 -5.65
CA VAL A 41 2.05 5.41 -6.38
C VAL A 41 3.12 4.50 -6.98
N ALA A 42 3.62 3.56 -6.18
CA ALA A 42 4.68 2.65 -6.59
C ALA A 42 4.62 1.32 -5.82
N VAL A 43 5.05 0.24 -6.45
CA VAL A 43 5.26 -1.06 -5.78
C VAL A 43 6.73 -1.16 -5.42
N ASN A 44 7.04 -1.10 -4.12
CA ASN A 44 8.42 -1.08 -3.60
C ASN A 44 9.04 -2.47 -3.50
N GLY A 45 8.23 -3.54 -3.46
CA GLY A 45 8.73 -4.90 -3.49
C GLY A 45 7.88 -5.90 -2.72
N SER A 46 8.53 -6.85 -2.07
CA SER A 46 7.88 -7.89 -1.27
C SER A 46 7.23 -7.33 0.00
N TYR A 47 6.33 -8.11 0.59
CA TYR A 47 5.75 -7.85 1.91
C TYR A 47 6.81 -7.55 2.97
N ASP A 48 6.55 -6.57 3.83
CA ASP A 48 7.42 -6.20 4.95
C ASP A 48 6.62 -6.18 6.25
N SER A 49 6.91 -7.10 7.18
CA SER A 49 6.16 -7.24 8.43
C SER A 49 6.25 -6.05 9.38
N SER A 50 7.16 -5.09 9.14
CA SER A 50 7.25 -3.86 9.94
C SER A 50 6.07 -2.92 9.67
N TYR A 51 5.40 -3.10 8.52
CA TYR A 51 4.25 -2.28 8.09
C TYR A 51 2.90 -2.96 8.37
N GLY A 52 2.90 -4.00 9.21
CA GLY A 52 1.70 -4.74 9.59
C GLY A 52 1.35 -5.86 8.61
N GLU A 53 0.49 -6.77 9.06
CA GLU A 53 0.04 -7.95 8.32
C GLU A 53 -1.27 -7.74 7.56
N GLU A 54 -1.80 -6.51 7.59
CA GLU A 54 -3.06 -6.12 6.97
C GLU A 54 -2.82 -5.35 5.66
N CYS A 55 -3.74 -5.54 4.71
CA CYS A 55 -3.77 -4.76 3.48
C CYS A 55 -4.34 -3.38 3.75
N ALA A 56 -3.56 -2.33 3.51
CA ALA A 56 -3.99 -0.95 3.77
C ALA A 56 -5.19 -0.46 2.93
N LEU A 57 -5.59 -1.19 1.88
CA LEU A 57 -6.70 -0.81 1.00
C LEU A 57 -8.00 -1.59 1.25
N CYS A 58 -7.91 -2.84 1.71
CA CYS A 58 -9.08 -3.71 1.86
C CYS A 58 -9.12 -4.46 3.19
N ASP A 59 -8.22 -4.13 4.12
CA ASP A 59 -8.13 -4.71 5.47
C ASP A 59 -7.96 -6.24 5.46
N THR A 60 -7.55 -6.81 4.32
CA THR A 60 -7.30 -8.25 4.21
C THR A 60 -6.02 -8.56 4.96
N HIS A 61 -6.06 -9.49 5.91
CA HIS A 61 -4.88 -9.97 6.62
C HIS A 61 -4.13 -11.01 5.79
N ILE A 62 -2.81 -11.15 6.01
CA ILE A 62 -2.13 -12.37 5.59
C ILE A 62 -2.81 -13.49 6.39
N SER A 63 -3.60 -14.34 5.74
CA SER A 63 -4.16 -15.49 6.44
C SER A 63 -2.98 -16.32 6.95
N GLU A 64 -2.91 -16.52 8.26
CA GLU A 64 -2.04 -17.51 8.88
C GLU A 64 -2.52 -18.89 8.40
N GLU A 65 -1.76 -19.54 7.51
CA GLU A 65 -1.93 -20.96 7.15
C GLU A 65 -1.35 -21.88 8.24
#